data_AF-A0A951P4R1-F1
#
_entry.id   AF-A0A951P4R1-F1
#
_cell.length_a   1.000
_cell.length_b   1.000
_cell.length_c   1.000
_cell.angle_alpha   90.00
_cell.angle_beta   90.00
_cell.angle_gamma   90.00
#
_symmetry.space_group_name_H-M   'P 1'
#
loop_
_entity.id
_entity.type
_entity.pdbx_description
1 polymer ?
#
loop_
_entity_poly.entity_id
_entity_poly.type
_entity_poly.pdbx_seq_one_letter_code
_entity_poly.pdbx_strand_id
1 'polypeptide(L)'
;MTYYPENMDRQHSRPAMISARRTSWIAAFQTRTLSALYLISACVCLGFGQGFLSLMSAFAWVYSNPMALLALQNQYRSLLLRLRLNPVMVTGAIAGLLGGTVLGLSWVDPAHAQFFNRAEEFLNSFDGIEPEIVTIVMNTIRALFVMYLIFALVQVINAARQGEEWKDLAKTPFIIVIIGVLGDVLVGAITGV
;
A
#
# COMPACT_ATOMS: atom_id res chain seq x y z
N MET A 1 -55.05 21.82 -64.23
CA MET A 1 -54.00 21.41 -63.27
C MET A 1 -54.43 21.90 -61.89
N THR A 2 -54.81 20.92 -61.08
CA THR A 2 -55.28 20.88 -59.67
C THR A 2 -54.32 21.60 -58.70
N TYR A 3 -54.77 22.51 -57.82
CA TYR A 3 -55.34 22.39 -56.45
C TYR A 3 -54.32 22.01 -55.32
N TYR A 4 -54.23 22.89 -54.31
CA TYR A 4 -53.42 22.94 -53.05
C TYR A 4 -53.56 21.70 -52.11
N PRO A 5 -52.81 21.48 -50.98
CA PRO A 5 -52.26 22.47 -50.02
C PRO A 5 -50.86 22.18 -49.43
N GLU A 6 -50.09 23.09 -48.79
CA GLU A 6 -50.22 23.90 -47.55
C GLU A 6 -50.49 23.11 -46.24
N ASN A 7 -49.53 23.21 -45.32
CA ASN A 7 -49.55 22.86 -43.89
C ASN A 7 -49.74 21.38 -43.50
N MET A 8 -48.66 20.70 -43.11
CA MET A 8 -48.52 19.96 -41.84
C MET A 8 -47.06 19.53 -41.68
N ASP A 9 -46.27 20.22 -40.86
CA ASP A 9 -45.12 19.60 -40.16
C ASP A 9 -44.56 20.50 -39.04
N ARG A 10 -45.45 21.20 -38.32
CA ARG A 10 -45.14 21.70 -36.98
C ARG A 10 -45.62 20.69 -35.93
N GLN A 11 -44.99 19.52 -35.79
CA GLN A 11 -45.35 18.67 -34.65
C GLN A 11 -44.35 17.64 -34.13
N HIS A 12 -43.06 17.63 -34.50
CA HIS A 12 -42.14 16.58 -34.01
C HIS A 12 -40.77 17.07 -33.48
N SER A 13 -40.74 18.18 -32.73
CA SER A 13 -39.50 18.64 -32.06
C SER A 13 -39.51 18.53 -30.53
N ARG A 14 -40.34 17.67 -29.92
CA ARG A 14 -40.44 17.58 -28.45
C ARG A 14 -40.62 16.17 -27.83
N PRO A 15 -39.72 15.20 -28.09
CA PRO A 15 -39.54 14.11 -27.11
C PRO A 15 -38.12 13.99 -26.50
N ALA A 16 -37.11 14.70 -27.01
CA ALA A 16 -35.72 14.49 -26.58
C ALA A 16 -35.33 15.16 -25.23
N MET A 17 -36.05 16.20 -24.79
CA MET A 17 -35.63 17.00 -23.63
C MET A 17 -36.04 16.41 -22.26
N ILE A 18 -37.09 15.57 -22.23
CA ILE A 18 -37.62 15.02 -20.96
C ILE A 18 -36.83 13.77 -20.52
N SER A 19 -36.34 12.97 -21.46
CA SER A 19 -35.51 11.79 -21.17
C SER A 19 -34.12 12.16 -20.64
N ALA A 20 -33.49 13.21 -21.19
CA ALA A 20 -32.17 13.69 -20.76
C ALA A 20 -32.16 14.24 -19.31
N ARG A 21 -33.26 14.86 -18.87
CA ARG A 21 -33.36 15.34 -17.48
C ARG A 21 -33.51 14.15 -16.54
N ARG A 22 -34.36 13.17 -16.85
CA ARG A 22 -34.62 12.02 -15.94
C ARG A 22 -33.38 11.12 -15.74
N THR A 23 -32.54 10.96 -16.76
CA THR A 23 -31.27 10.20 -16.63
C THR A 23 -30.23 10.91 -15.78
N SER A 24 -30.20 12.26 -15.79
CA SER A 24 -29.24 13.04 -14.99
C SER A 24 -29.48 12.95 -13.48
N TRP A 25 -30.74 12.90 -13.02
CA TRP A 25 -31.07 12.79 -11.60
C TRP A 25 -30.76 11.40 -11.03
N ILE A 26 -30.98 10.35 -11.82
CA ILE A 26 -30.68 8.97 -11.42
C ILE A 26 -29.16 8.78 -11.31
N ALA A 27 -28.38 9.28 -12.29
CA ALA A 27 -26.92 9.23 -12.25
C ALA A 27 -26.32 10.06 -11.09
N ALA A 28 -26.89 11.24 -10.79
CA ALA A 28 -26.46 12.06 -9.67
C ALA A 28 -26.81 11.45 -8.30
N PHE A 29 -27.93 10.73 -8.19
CA PHE A 29 -28.31 10.03 -6.97
C PHE A 29 -27.41 8.81 -6.73
N GLN A 30 -27.15 8.00 -7.75
CA GLN A 30 -26.30 6.81 -7.67
C GLN A 30 -24.85 7.16 -7.28
N THR A 31 -24.29 8.23 -7.81
CA THR A 31 -22.91 8.68 -7.51
C THR A 31 -22.76 9.19 -6.07
N ARG A 32 -23.79 9.85 -5.52
CA ARG A 32 -23.78 10.35 -4.14
C ARG A 32 -23.96 9.26 -3.09
N THR A 33 -24.80 8.24 -3.35
CA THR A 33 -24.99 7.13 -2.41
C THR A 33 -23.81 6.18 -2.40
N LEU A 34 -23.22 5.88 -3.56
CA LEU A 34 -22.04 5.03 -3.66
C LEU A 34 -20.81 5.67 -3.01
N SER A 35 -20.56 6.96 -3.23
CA SER A 35 -19.43 7.67 -2.59
C SER A 35 -19.49 7.67 -1.07
N ALA A 36 -20.68 7.84 -0.49
CA ALA A 36 -20.87 7.77 0.97
C ALA A 36 -20.54 6.38 1.53
N LEU A 37 -20.96 5.30 0.84
CA LEU A 37 -20.67 3.92 1.24
C LEU A 37 -19.16 3.60 1.18
N TYR A 38 -18.46 4.12 0.17
CA TYR A 38 -17.00 3.96 0.05
C TYR A 38 -16.24 4.69 1.16
N LEU A 39 -16.66 5.91 1.53
CA LEU A 39 -16.04 6.66 2.63
C LEU A 39 -16.23 5.96 3.98
N ILE A 40 -17.41 5.39 4.22
CA ILE A 40 -17.68 4.60 5.44
C ILE A 40 -16.80 3.34 5.45
N SER A 41 -16.70 2.62 4.33
CA SER A 41 -15.84 1.45 4.21
C SER A 41 -14.35 1.78 4.42
N ALA A 42 -13.85 2.87 3.86
CA ALA A 42 -12.47 3.31 4.05
C ALA A 42 -12.18 3.66 5.53
N CYS A 43 -13.10 4.36 6.20
CA CYS A 43 -12.98 4.67 7.63
C CYS A 43 -12.97 3.42 8.51
N VAL A 44 -13.82 2.42 8.21
CA VAL A 44 -13.84 1.16 8.95
C VAL A 44 -12.55 0.38 8.74
N CYS A 45 -12.03 0.29 7.52
CA CYS A 45 -10.78 -0.44 7.24
C CYS A 45 -9.54 0.21 7.89
N LEU A 46 -9.50 1.54 8.02
CA LEU A 46 -8.44 2.25 8.72
C LEU A 46 -8.43 1.98 10.23
N GLY A 47 -9.60 1.73 10.84
CA GLY A 47 -9.72 1.39 12.26
C GLY A 47 -9.20 -0.02 12.62
N PHE A 48 -9.05 -0.92 11.64
CA PHE A 48 -8.68 -2.33 11.86
C PHE A 48 -7.25 -2.67 11.39
N GLY A 49 -6.39 -1.69 11.10
CA GLY A 49 -5.01 -1.94 10.66
C GLY A 49 -4.89 -2.55 9.25
N GLN A 50 -6.00 -2.67 8.52
CA GLN A 50 -6.06 -3.29 7.20
C GLN A 50 -5.83 -2.23 6.11
N GLY A 51 -4.67 -1.58 6.12
CA GLY A 51 -4.31 -0.50 5.21
C GLY A 51 -4.47 -0.88 3.72
N PHE A 52 -4.22 -2.14 3.38
CA PHE A 52 -4.37 -2.68 2.02
C PHE A 52 -5.81 -2.61 1.48
N LEU A 53 -6.81 -2.96 2.30
CA LEU A 53 -8.23 -2.93 1.91
C LEU A 53 -8.72 -1.49 1.72
N SER A 54 -8.21 -0.54 2.51
CA SER A 54 -8.54 0.88 2.35
C SER A 54 -7.98 1.49 1.06
N LEU A 55 -6.78 1.04 0.62
CA LEU A 55 -6.22 1.45 -0.67
C LEU A 55 -7.01 0.86 -1.84
N MET A 56 -7.41 -0.41 -1.76
CA MET A 56 -8.22 -1.05 -2.80
C MET A 56 -9.61 -0.41 -2.94
N SER A 57 -10.24 -0.01 -1.82
CA SER A 57 -11.54 0.69 -1.87
C SER A 57 -11.42 2.12 -2.41
N ALA A 58 -10.32 2.83 -2.12
CA ALA A 58 -10.01 4.13 -2.73
C ALA A 58 -9.79 4.01 -4.25
N PHE A 59 -9.07 2.98 -4.71
CA PHE A 59 -8.90 2.68 -6.13
C PHE A 59 -10.22 2.31 -6.82
N ALA A 60 -11.09 1.54 -6.15
CA ALA A 60 -12.42 1.21 -6.66
C ALA A 60 -13.33 2.45 -6.79
N TRP A 61 -13.23 3.40 -5.85
CA TRP A 61 -13.95 4.67 -5.92
C TRP A 61 -13.50 5.54 -7.11
N VAL A 62 -12.19 5.57 -7.35
CA VAL A 62 -11.56 6.24 -8.49
C VAL A 62 -12.06 5.64 -9.82
N TYR A 63 -12.05 4.31 -9.96
CA TYR A 63 -12.48 3.67 -11.21
C TYR A 63 -13.98 3.82 -11.50
N SER A 64 -14.82 3.89 -10.45
CA SER A 64 -16.27 4.00 -10.60
C SER A 64 -16.78 5.41 -10.93
N ASN A 65 -15.98 6.48 -10.72
CA ASN A 65 -16.42 7.87 -10.92
C ASN A 65 -15.50 8.68 -11.87
N PRO A 66 -15.53 8.41 -13.18
CA PRO A 66 -14.64 9.06 -14.16
C PRO A 66 -14.85 10.57 -14.28
N MET A 67 -16.07 11.07 -14.05
CA MET A 67 -16.36 12.52 -14.13
C MET A 67 -15.81 13.30 -12.92
N ALA A 68 -15.79 12.68 -11.74
CA ALA A 68 -15.18 13.30 -10.55
C ALA A 68 -13.66 13.40 -10.70
N LEU A 69 -13.04 12.39 -11.33
CA LEU A 69 -11.62 12.40 -11.67
C LEU A 69 -11.27 13.55 -12.62
N LEU A 70 -12.04 13.73 -13.70
CA LEU A 70 -11.80 14.81 -14.66
C LEU A 70 -11.98 16.20 -14.03
N ALA A 71 -12.97 16.37 -13.14
CA ALA A 71 -13.17 17.62 -12.40
C ALA A 71 -12.03 17.92 -11.43
N LEU A 72 -11.58 16.92 -10.66
CA LEU A 72 -10.44 17.04 -9.75
C LEU A 72 -9.13 17.29 -10.50
N GLN A 73 -8.92 16.65 -11.64
CA GLN A 73 -7.73 16.84 -12.47
C GLN A 73 -7.64 18.28 -13.00
N ASN A 74 -8.77 18.86 -13.42
CA ASN A 74 -8.81 20.25 -13.90
C ASN A 74 -8.55 21.26 -12.77
N GLN A 75 -9.09 21.03 -11.57
CA GLN A 75 -8.81 21.86 -10.39
C GLN A 75 -7.34 21.73 -9.94
N TYR A 76 -6.82 20.50 -9.86
CA TYR A 76 -5.42 20.21 -9.50
C TYR A 76 -4.43 20.85 -10.47
N ARG A 77 -4.69 20.76 -11.78
CA ARG A 77 -3.87 21.39 -12.81
C ARG A 77 -3.86 22.92 -12.67
N SER A 78 -5.00 23.53 -12.37
CA SER A 78 -5.09 24.99 -12.18
C SER A 78 -4.32 25.47 -10.94
N LEU A 79 -4.31 24.68 -9.86
CA LEU A 79 -3.55 24.94 -8.64
C LEU A 79 -2.04 24.76 -8.84
N LEU A 80 -1.62 23.70 -9.52
CA LEU A 80 -0.21 23.44 -9.82
C LEU A 80 0.40 24.48 -10.75
N LEU A 81 -0.35 24.96 -11.73
CA LEU A 81 0.08 26.05 -12.61
C LEU A 81 0.24 27.37 -11.86
N ARG A 82 -0.60 27.64 -10.85
CA ARG A 82 -0.43 28.80 -9.96
C ARG A 82 0.85 28.72 -9.12
N LEU A 83 1.23 27.51 -8.71
CA LEU A 83 2.43 27.25 -7.90
C LEU A 83 3.70 27.02 -8.74
N ARG A 84 3.62 27.05 -10.08
CA ARG A 84 4.73 26.77 -11.02
C ARG A 84 5.43 25.41 -10.79
N LEU A 85 4.78 24.47 -10.13
CA LEU A 85 5.35 23.15 -9.84
C LEU A 85 5.06 22.18 -10.98
N ASN A 86 6.04 21.32 -11.28
CA ASN A 86 5.87 20.29 -12.29
C ASN A 86 4.83 19.26 -11.82
N PRO A 87 3.71 19.06 -12.54
CA PRO A 87 2.62 18.19 -12.11
C PRO A 87 3.09 16.75 -11.90
N VAL A 88 4.01 16.26 -12.73
CA VAL A 88 4.56 14.90 -12.66
C VAL A 88 5.36 14.69 -11.36
N MET A 89 6.16 15.68 -10.95
CA MET A 89 6.98 15.58 -9.72
C MET A 89 6.13 15.59 -8.46
N VAL A 90 5.09 16.44 -8.41
CA VAL A 90 4.21 16.52 -7.23
C VAL A 90 3.39 15.24 -7.08
N THR A 91 2.89 14.69 -8.19
CA THR A 91 2.10 13.46 -8.15
C THR A 91 2.98 12.26 -7.76
N GLY A 92 4.22 12.18 -8.26
CA GLY A 92 5.19 11.17 -7.86
C GLY A 92 5.62 11.28 -6.40
N ALA A 93 5.83 12.50 -5.89
CA ALA A 93 6.19 12.74 -4.49
C ALA A 93 5.06 12.35 -3.53
N ILE A 94 3.81 12.71 -3.84
CA ILE A 94 2.65 12.34 -3.02
C ILE A 94 2.43 10.82 -3.07
N ALA A 95 2.54 10.19 -4.23
CA ALA A 95 2.41 8.73 -4.36
C ALA A 95 3.53 7.99 -3.62
N GLY A 96 4.77 8.49 -3.69
CA GLY A 96 5.91 7.93 -2.96
C GLY A 96 5.77 8.09 -1.45
N LEU A 97 5.27 9.23 -0.99
CA LEU A 97 5.08 9.51 0.45
C LEU A 97 3.91 8.69 1.01
N LEU A 98 2.78 8.62 0.31
CA LEU A 98 1.65 7.77 0.70
C LEU A 98 2.01 6.27 0.63
N GLY A 99 2.64 5.83 -0.46
CA GLY A 99 3.10 4.45 -0.60
C GLY A 99 4.13 4.06 0.45
N GLY A 100 5.09 4.94 0.74
CA GLY A 100 6.07 4.75 1.80
C GLY A 100 5.45 4.70 3.19
N THR A 101 4.47 5.54 3.49
CA THR A 101 3.78 5.51 4.80
C THR A 101 2.87 4.30 4.98
N VAL A 102 2.16 3.86 3.94
CA VAL A 102 1.29 2.67 4.05
C VAL A 102 2.12 1.40 4.12
N LEU A 103 3.18 1.28 3.31
CA LEU A 103 4.07 0.12 3.38
C LEU A 103 4.91 0.12 4.67
N GLY A 104 5.34 1.30 5.13
CA GLY A 104 6.20 1.44 6.32
C GLY A 104 5.46 1.42 7.66
N LEU A 105 4.15 1.67 7.71
CA LEU A 105 3.37 1.64 8.96
C LEU A 105 2.42 0.45 9.06
N SER A 106 1.99 -0.14 7.93
CA SER A 106 1.05 -1.28 7.96
C SER A 106 1.73 -2.65 8.04
N TRP A 107 3.06 -2.71 7.94
CA TRP A 107 3.85 -3.96 7.89
C TRP A 107 5.16 -3.86 8.68
N VAL A 108 5.17 -3.17 9.82
CA VAL A 108 6.24 -3.38 10.82
C VAL A 108 5.83 -4.56 11.69
N ASP A 109 5.70 -5.72 11.06
CA ASP A 109 5.81 -6.94 11.84
C ASP A 109 7.29 -7.08 12.21
N PRO A 110 7.63 -7.21 13.50
CA PRO A 110 9.03 -7.37 13.91
C PRO A 110 9.58 -8.56 13.15
N ALA A 111 10.72 -8.39 12.46
CA ALA A 111 11.31 -9.44 11.61
C ALA A 111 11.36 -10.78 12.38
N HIS A 112 10.40 -11.67 12.12
CA HIS A 112 10.19 -12.89 12.89
C HIS A 112 11.23 -13.94 12.49
N ALA A 113 12.46 -13.76 12.94
CA ALA A 113 13.45 -14.83 12.93
C ALA A 113 13.08 -15.82 14.03
N GLN A 114 12.66 -17.01 13.62
CA GLN A 114 12.21 -18.11 14.48
C GLN A 114 13.21 -18.41 15.60
N PHE A 115 14.51 -18.35 15.30
CA PHE A 115 15.61 -18.46 16.27
C PHE A 115 15.52 -17.49 17.43
N PHE A 116 15.33 -16.20 17.16
CA PHE A 116 15.27 -15.19 18.22
C PHE A 116 13.99 -15.31 19.05
N ASN A 117 12.89 -15.77 18.45
CA ASN A 117 11.64 -15.99 19.19
C ASN A 117 11.78 -17.18 20.15
N ARG A 118 12.37 -18.29 19.70
CA ARG A 118 12.62 -19.46 20.56
C ARG A 118 13.64 -19.17 21.66
N ALA A 119 14.64 -18.35 21.37
CA ALA A 119 15.58 -17.87 22.39
C ALA A 119 14.90 -16.97 23.43
N GLU A 120 13.97 -16.11 23.02
CA GLU A 120 13.16 -15.28 23.91
C GLU A 120 12.24 -16.14 24.80
N GLU A 121 11.58 -17.14 24.24
CA GLU A 121 10.76 -18.11 24.99
C GLU A 121 11.59 -18.91 26.00
N PHE A 122 12.79 -19.36 25.61
CA PHE A 122 13.71 -20.04 26.53
C PHE A 122 14.15 -19.12 27.66
N LEU A 123 14.49 -17.86 27.38
CA LEU A 123 14.89 -16.90 28.42
C LEU A 123 13.74 -16.55 29.36
N ASN A 124 12.51 -16.48 28.84
CA ASN A 124 11.30 -16.29 29.64
C ASN A 124 10.94 -17.53 30.49
N SER A 125 11.55 -18.68 30.24
CA SER A 125 11.35 -19.88 31.07
C SER A 125 12.13 -19.85 32.39
N PHE A 126 13.10 -18.95 32.55
CA PHE A 126 13.85 -18.79 33.79
C PHE A 126 13.06 -17.98 34.82
N ASP A 127 12.93 -18.55 36.02
CA ASP A 127 12.26 -17.88 37.13
C ASP A 127 13.12 -16.74 37.70
N GLY A 128 12.50 -15.60 38.01
CA GLY A 128 13.17 -14.41 38.56
C GLY A 128 13.71 -13.40 37.53
N ILE A 129 13.44 -13.57 36.23
CA ILE A 129 13.75 -12.56 35.21
C ILE A 129 12.46 -11.89 34.75
N GLU A 130 12.44 -10.55 34.74
CA GLU A 130 11.27 -9.79 34.28
C GLU A 130 11.10 -9.93 32.75
N PRO A 131 9.95 -10.41 32.25
CA PRO A 131 9.74 -10.67 30.82
C PRO A 131 9.95 -9.44 29.93
N GLU A 132 9.62 -8.25 30.43
CA GLU A 132 9.82 -7.00 29.71
C GLU A 132 11.30 -6.72 29.41
N ILE A 133 12.19 -7.03 30.36
CA ILE A 133 13.63 -6.89 30.17
C ILE A 133 14.13 -7.87 29.11
N VAL A 134 13.63 -9.11 29.12
CA VAL A 134 13.95 -10.13 28.12
C VAL A 134 13.55 -9.64 26.72
N THR A 135 12.33 -9.16 26.55
CA THR A 135 11.84 -8.65 25.26
C THR A 135 12.65 -7.44 24.77
N ILE A 136 13.02 -6.50 25.65
CA ILE A 136 13.85 -5.35 25.26
C ILE A 136 15.25 -5.80 24.79
N VAL A 137 15.89 -6.72 25.54
CA VAL A 137 17.21 -7.25 25.19
C VAL A 137 17.15 -8.01 23.86
N MET A 138 16.14 -8.86 23.68
CA MET A 138 15.97 -9.65 22.46
C MET A 138 15.68 -8.78 21.23
N ASN A 139 14.84 -7.76 21.37
CA ASN A 139 14.59 -6.80 20.30
C ASN A 139 15.86 -6.00 19.94
N THR A 140 16.67 -5.65 20.94
CA THR A 140 17.96 -4.96 20.73
C THR A 140 18.94 -5.85 19.96
N ILE A 141 19.09 -7.11 20.35
CA ILE A 141 19.96 -8.07 19.66
C ILE A 141 19.45 -8.33 18.23
N ARG A 142 18.14 -8.46 18.03
CA ARG A 142 17.53 -8.64 16.70
C ARG A 142 17.81 -7.43 15.80
N ALA A 143 17.73 -6.21 16.33
CA ALA A 143 18.07 -4.99 15.61
C ALA A 143 19.57 -4.94 15.24
N LEU A 144 20.47 -5.33 16.16
CA LEU A 144 21.91 -5.42 15.89
C LEU A 144 22.25 -6.49 14.84
N PHE A 145 21.55 -7.62 14.86
CA PHE A 145 21.70 -8.68 13.87
C PHE A 145 21.32 -8.19 12.47
N VAL A 146 20.17 -7.51 12.33
CA VAL A 146 19.76 -6.91 11.06
C VAL A 146 20.75 -5.84 10.61
N MET A 147 21.23 -5.00 11.52
CA MET A 147 22.24 -4.00 11.22
C MET A 147 23.53 -4.62 10.69
N TYR A 148 24.00 -5.71 11.30
CA TYR A 148 25.15 -6.47 10.82
C TYR A 148 24.93 -7.01 9.40
N LEU A 149 23.76 -7.61 9.12
CA LEU A 149 23.44 -8.11 7.78
C LEU A 149 23.41 -7.00 6.73
N ILE A 150 22.90 -5.81 7.08
CA ILE A 150 22.89 -4.65 6.18
C ILE A 150 24.32 -4.23 5.85
N PHE A 151 25.20 -4.09 6.85
CA PHE A 151 26.59 -3.71 6.60
C PHE A 151 27.34 -4.75 5.77
N ALA A 152 27.15 -6.04 6.06
CA ALA A 152 27.75 -7.12 5.30
C ALA A 152 27.25 -7.14 3.84
N LEU A 153 25.96 -6.89 3.62
CA LEU A 153 25.38 -6.82 2.27
C LEU A 153 25.95 -5.64 1.47
N VAL A 154 26.10 -4.46 2.09
CA VAL A 154 26.71 -3.30 1.41
C VAL A 154 28.13 -3.62 0.92
N GLN A 155 28.93 -4.32 1.73
CA GLN A 155 30.28 -4.74 1.33
C GLN A 155 30.26 -5.70 0.13
N VAL A 156 29.37 -6.69 0.14
CA VAL A 156 29.19 -7.64 -0.98
C VAL A 156 28.77 -6.92 -2.26
N ILE A 157 27.84 -5.97 -2.18
CA ILE A 157 27.38 -5.17 -3.34
C ILE A 157 28.53 -4.32 -3.88
N ASN A 158 29.30 -3.67 -3.01
CA ASN A 158 30.43 -2.85 -3.42
C ASN A 158 31.52 -3.68 -4.11
N ALA A 159 31.86 -4.85 -3.57
CA ALA A 159 32.79 -5.78 -4.19
C ALA A 159 32.31 -6.27 -5.55
N ALA A 160 31.01 -6.58 -5.68
CA ALA A 160 30.42 -6.99 -6.95
C ALA A 160 30.51 -5.89 -8.03
N ARG A 161 30.41 -4.62 -7.62
CA ARG A 161 30.58 -3.47 -8.53
C ARG A 161 32.02 -3.22 -8.93
N GLN A 162 32.96 -3.53 -8.05
CA GLN A 162 34.40 -3.30 -8.28
C GLN A 162 35.07 -4.46 -9.03
N GLY A 163 34.33 -5.54 -9.32
CA GLY A 163 34.86 -6.73 -9.99
C GLY A 163 35.70 -7.62 -9.08
N GLU A 164 35.67 -7.36 -7.78
CA GLU A 164 36.30 -8.21 -6.77
C GLU A 164 35.50 -9.51 -6.59
N GLU A 165 36.12 -10.54 -6.00
CA GLU A 165 35.46 -11.81 -5.71
C GLU A 165 34.41 -11.66 -4.59
N TRP A 166 33.27 -11.06 -4.93
CA TRP A 166 32.12 -10.85 -4.05
C TRP A 166 31.58 -12.13 -3.44
N LYS A 167 31.82 -13.27 -4.09
CA LYS A 167 31.47 -14.60 -3.57
C LYS A 167 32.23 -14.92 -2.29
N ASP A 168 33.49 -14.55 -2.18
CA ASP A 168 34.30 -14.84 -1.00
C ASP A 168 33.83 -13.98 0.19
N LEU A 169 33.57 -12.69 -0.06
CA LEU A 169 32.99 -11.75 0.91
C LEU A 169 31.58 -12.15 1.38
N ALA A 170 30.78 -12.76 0.52
CA ALA A 170 29.43 -13.20 0.86
C ALA A 170 29.38 -14.45 1.75
N LYS A 171 30.46 -15.24 1.84
CA LYS A 171 30.46 -16.50 2.60
C LYS A 171 30.17 -16.29 4.08
N THR A 172 30.85 -15.33 4.70
CA THR A 172 30.73 -15.05 6.14
C THR A 172 29.30 -14.73 6.57
N PRO A 173 28.59 -13.75 5.98
CA PRO A 173 27.21 -13.47 6.37
C PRO A 173 26.26 -14.63 6.01
N PHE A 174 26.52 -15.35 4.92
CA PHE A 174 25.68 -16.47 4.49
C PHE A 174 25.74 -17.66 5.46
N ILE A 175 26.94 -18.00 5.95
CA ILE A 175 27.14 -19.07 6.94
C ILE A 175 26.34 -18.78 8.21
N ILE A 176 26.35 -17.53 8.70
CA ILE A 176 25.62 -17.15 9.93
C ILE A 176 24.11 -17.36 9.77
N VAL A 177 23.55 -16.95 8.62
CA VAL A 177 22.12 -17.14 8.33
C VAL A 177 21.77 -18.63 8.24
N ILE A 178 22.60 -19.42 7.56
CA ILE A 178 22.39 -20.87 7.45
C ILE A 178 22.43 -21.54 8.83
N ILE A 179 23.39 -21.19 9.69
CA ILE A 179 23.50 -21.76 11.03
C ILE A 179 22.25 -21.45 11.85
N GLY A 180 21.74 -20.22 11.79
CA GLY A 180 20.49 -19.85 12.48
C GLY A 180 19.30 -20.69 12.00
N VAL A 181 19.11 -20.80 10.67
CA VAL A 181 17.99 -21.57 10.10
C VAL A 181 18.12 -23.07 10.34
N LEU A 182 19.33 -23.64 10.22
CA LEU A 182 19.58 -25.05 10.51
C LEU A 182 19.38 -25.35 11.99
N GLY A 183 19.80 -24.44 12.88
CA GLY A 183 19.52 -24.53 14.31
C GLY A 183 18.02 -24.60 14.59
N ASP A 184 17.23 -23.75 13.93
CA ASP A 184 15.77 -23.76 14.07
C ASP A 184 15.14 -25.06 13.56
N VAL A 185 15.56 -25.55 12.40
CA VAL A 185 15.03 -26.81 11.85
C VAL A 185 15.42 -27.99 12.74
N LEU A 186 16.65 -28.03 13.26
CA LEU A 186 17.10 -29.10 14.14
C LEU A 186 16.35 -29.10 15.47
N VAL A 187 16.17 -27.93 16.07
CA VAL A 187 15.41 -27.78 17.31
C VAL A 187 13.96 -28.20 17.08
N GLY A 188 13.33 -27.74 16.00
CA GLY A 188 11.94 -28.12 15.68
C GLY A 188 11.79 -29.63 15.43
N ALA A 189 12.76 -30.24 14.75
CA ALA A 189 12.81 -31.68 14.54
C ALA A 189 12.99 -32.49 15.85
N ILE A 190 13.73 -31.96 16.83
CA ILE A 190 13.97 -32.62 18.12
C ILE A 190 12.79 -32.41 19.08
N THR A 191 12.21 -31.21 19.11
CA THR A 191 11.11 -30.85 20.02
C THR A 191 9.73 -31.24 19.49
N GLY A 192 9.63 -31.65 18.22
CA GLY A 192 8.37 -32.04 17.58
C GLY A 192 7.43 -30.87 17.26
N VAL A 193 8.00 -29.66 17.10
CA VAL A 193 7.27 -28.41 16.78
C VAL A 193 7.84 -27.78 15.52
#